data_AF-A0A925SNE7-F1
#
_entry.id   AF-A0A925SNE7-F1
#
_cell.length_a   1.000
_cell.length_b   1.000
_cell.length_c   1.000
_cell.angle_alpha   90.00
_cell.angle_beta   90.00
_cell.angle_gamma   90.00
#
_symmetry.space_group_name_H-M   'P 1'
#
loop_
_entity.id
_entity.type
_entity.pdbx_description
1 polymer ?
#
loop_
_entity_poly.entity_id
_entity_poly.type
_entity_poly.pdbx_seq_one_letter_code
_entity_poly.pdbx_strand_id
1 'polypeptide(L)'
;GGITTSIMQGDQAHYLRFVPPTKLSMVVAIPDFNLSTHEARQVLPQSVPFEDAVFNISRTALVIAALCQGEFHHLRYALEDKMHQPYRKHLIPGMQQVFDVAIEKGALGVAISGAGPCLIAFAQNHCDEIGAGMVQTFASNHIKASYLVLDIDTEGAKVVI
;
A
#
# COMPACT_ATOMS: atom_id res chain seq x y z
N GLY A 1 5.77 -8.05 -13.78
CA GLY A 1 5.00 -8.70 -12.72
C GLY A 1 5.91 -9.07 -11.58
N GLY A 2 5.36 -9.76 -10.59
CA GLY A 2 5.99 -10.07 -9.31
C GLY A 2 6.10 -8.86 -8.40
N ILE A 3 6.67 -9.10 -7.22
CA ILE A 3 7.17 -8.04 -6.35
C ILE A 3 8.56 -7.67 -6.86
N THR A 4 8.76 -6.39 -7.15
CA THR A 4 10.01 -5.88 -7.72
C THR A 4 10.63 -4.85 -6.80
N THR A 5 11.91 -5.01 -6.49
CA THR A 5 12.73 -3.98 -5.87
C THR A 5 13.70 -3.45 -6.92
N SER A 6 13.92 -2.15 -6.97
CA SER A 6 14.76 -1.56 -8.01
C SER A 6 15.43 -0.27 -7.55
N ILE A 7 16.57 0.01 -8.16
CA ILE A 7 17.27 1.29 -8.08
C ILE A 7 17.67 1.74 -9.49
N MET A 8 17.92 3.04 -9.64
CA MET A 8 18.58 3.61 -10.82
C MET A 8 20.05 3.87 -10.50
N GLN A 9 20.95 3.38 -11.34
CA GLN A 9 22.37 3.73 -11.34
C GLN A 9 22.69 4.42 -12.67
N GLY A 10 22.70 5.76 -12.65
CA GLY A 10 22.65 6.54 -13.89
C GLY A 10 21.35 6.25 -14.64
N ASP A 11 21.47 5.94 -15.94
CA ASP A 11 20.33 5.57 -16.79
C ASP A 11 19.98 4.07 -16.73
N GLN A 12 20.71 3.28 -15.94
CA GLN A 12 20.50 1.84 -15.84
C GLN A 12 19.64 1.47 -14.62
N ALA A 13 18.57 0.71 -14.85
CA ALA A 13 17.78 0.12 -13.79
C ALA A 13 18.42 -1.21 -13.33
N HIS A 14 18.71 -1.32 -12.04
CA HIS A 14 19.04 -2.59 -11.39
C HIS A 14 17.84 -3.04 -10.58
N TYR A 15 17.42 -4.29 -10.73
CA TYR A 15 16.23 -4.79 -10.08
C TYR A 15 16.34 -6.25 -9.67
N LEU A 16 15.56 -6.61 -8.66
CA LEU A 16 15.27 -7.98 -8.28
C LEU A 16 13.76 -8.20 -8.34
N ARG A 17 13.35 -9.37 -8.81
CA ARG A 17 11.95 -9.79 -8.86
C ARG A 17 11.78 -11.08 -8.10
N PHE A 18 10.74 -11.15 -7.28
CA PHE A 18 10.36 -12.37 -6.58
C PHE A 18 8.84 -12.47 -6.43
N VAL A 19 8.38 -13.66 -6.06
CA VAL A 19 7.00 -13.93 -5.67
C VAL A 19 7.07 -14.49 -4.25
N PRO A 20 6.24 -14.01 -3.30
CA PRO A 20 6.22 -14.56 -1.96
C PRO A 20 5.95 -16.08 -1.97
N PRO A 21 6.51 -16.83 -0.99
CA PRO A 21 6.41 -18.29 -0.98
C PRO A 21 4.98 -18.79 -0.68
N THR A 22 4.11 -17.93 -0.15
CA THR A 22 2.72 -18.23 0.16
C THR A 22 1.80 -17.17 -0.42
N LYS A 23 0.51 -17.52 -0.61
CA LYS A 23 -0.48 -16.60 -1.19
C LYS A 23 -0.62 -15.35 -0.31
N LEU A 24 -0.55 -14.19 -0.95
CA LEU A 24 -0.86 -12.89 -0.39
C LEU A 24 -1.83 -12.18 -1.36
N SER A 25 -2.96 -11.74 -0.83
CA SER A 25 -3.98 -10.99 -1.59
C SER A 25 -3.92 -9.51 -1.21
N MET A 26 -4.33 -8.67 -2.14
CA MET A 26 -4.49 -7.23 -1.92
C MET A 26 -5.94 -6.83 -2.08
N VAL A 27 -6.51 -6.21 -1.05
CA VAL A 27 -7.84 -5.60 -1.09
C VAL A 27 -7.64 -4.11 -1.34
N VAL A 28 -8.07 -3.63 -2.51
CA VAL A 28 -7.89 -2.23 -2.92
C VAL A 28 -9.23 -1.52 -2.86
N ALA A 29 -9.38 -0.57 -1.95
CA ALA A 29 -10.52 0.34 -1.92
C ALA A 29 -10.26 1.54 -2.83
N ILE A 30 -11.21 1.80 -3.73
CA ILE A 30 -11.15 2.79 -4.80
C ILE A 30 -12.23 3.84 -4.53
N PRO A 31 -11.89 4.97 -3.89
CA PRO A 31 -12.85 6.04 -3.69
C PRO A 31 -13.14 6.81 -4.98
N ASP A 32 -14.36 7.31 -5.12
CA ASP A 32 -14.89 8.04 -6.29
C ASP A 32 -14.52 9.53 -6.21
N PHE A 33 -13.22 9.79 -6.17
CA PHE A 33 -12.65 11.12 -6.39
C PHE A 33 -11.25 10.98 -6.97
N ASN A 34 -10.81 12.04 -7.64
CA ASN A 34 -9.46 12.09 -8.20
C ASN A 34 -8.54 12.89 -7.28
N LEU A 35 -7.35 12.34 -7.05
CA LEU A 35 -6.24 13.05 -6.44
C LEU A 35 -5.12 13.09 -7.47
N SER A 36 -4.64 14.28 -7.83
CA SER A 36 -3.56 14.37 -8.79
C SER A 36 -2.24 13.90 -8.17
N THR A 37 -1.42 13.20 -8.96
CA THR A 37 -0.06 12.79 -8.51
C THR A 37 0.83 14.00 -8.23
N HIS A 38 0.54 15.14 -8.88
CA HIS A 38 1.20 16.41 -8.64
C HIS A 38 0.91 16.94 -7.22
N GLU A 39 -0.36 17.06 -6.83
CA GLU A 39 -0.75 17.48 -5.47
C GLU A 39 -0.18 16.54 -4.41
N ALA A 40 -0.29 15.23 -4.62
CA ALA A 40 0.24 14.22 -3.71
C ALA A 40 1.78 14.27 -3.54
N ARG A 41 2.50 14.83 -4.52
CA ARG A 41 3.95 15.07 -4.43
C ARG A 41 4.27 16.42 -3.78
N GLN A 42 3.45 17.44 -4.02
CA GLN A 42 3.66 18.79 -3.48
C GLN A 42 3.51 18.87 -1.96
N VAL A 43 2.71 18.00 -1.36
CA VAL A 43 2.54 17.96 0.11
C VAL A 43 3.73 17.36 0.86
N LEU A 44 4.67 16.71 0.15
CA LEU A 44 5.84 16.11 0.78
C LEU A 44 6.86 17.21 1.14
N PRO A 45 7.48 17.15 2.32
CA PRO A 45 8.47 18.13 2.71
C PRO A 45 9.76 17.95 1.90
N GLN A 46 10.56 19.02 1.79
CA GLN A 46 11.88 18.95 1.15
C GLN A 46 12.91 18.16 1.97
N SER A 47 12.70 18.05 3.28
CA SER A 47 13.55 17.30 4.19
C SER A 47 12.71 16.61 5.26
N VAL A 48 13.23 15.51 5.80
CA VAL A 48 12.63 14.76 6.91
C VAL A 48 13.62 14.68 8.07
N PRO A 49 13.16 14.55 9.32
CA PRO A 49 14.03 14.25 10.45
C PRO A 49 14.87 12.98 10.19
N PHE A 50 16.11 12.98 10.66
CA PHE A 50 16.99 11.82 10.51
C PHE A 50 16.40 10.56 11.17
N GLU A 51 15.71 10.72 12.30
CA GLU A 51 15.03 9.61 12.98
C GLU A 51 13.91 8.99 12.14
N ASP A 52 13.19 9.79 11.35
CA ASP A 52 12.15 9.31 10.46
C ASP A 52 12.76 8.62 9.24
N ALA A 53 13.93 9.10 8.79
CA ALA A 53 14.75 8.40 7.80
C ALA A 53 15.17 7.00 8.26
N VAL A 54 15.75 6.91 9.45
CA VAL A 54 16.13 5.62 10.06
C VAL A 54 14.91 4.72 10.22
N PHE A 55 13.79 5.26 10.70
CA PHE A 55 12.54 4.52 10.88
C PHE A 55 12.08 3.88 9.55
N ASN A 56 11.91 4.67 8.50
CA ASN A 56 11.41 4.18 7.20
C ASN A 56 12.38 3.22 6.51
N ILE A 57 13.70 3.40 6.65
CA ILE A 57 14.70 2.45 6.14
C ILE A 57 14.53 1.08 6.82
N SER A 58 14.36 1.05 8.14
CA SER A 58 14.13 -0.20 8.87
C SER A 58 12.84 -0.91 8.43
N ARG A 59 11.77 -0.15 8.18
CA ARG A 59 10.49 -0.65 7.69
C ARG A 59 10.60 -1.24 6.29
N THR A 60 11.30 -0.54 5.39
CA THR A 60 11.58 -1.01 4.03
C THR A 60 12.31 -2.35 4.03
N ALA A 61 13.37 -2.49 4.85
CA ALA A 61 14.10 -3.74 4.98
C ALA A 61 13.20 -4.88 5.51
N LEU A 62 12.36 -4.60 6.51
CA LEU A 62 11.44 -5.58 7.08
C LEU A 62 10.33 -6.00 6.09
N VAL A 63 9.78 -5.09 5.28
CA VAL A 63 8.78 -5.43 4.24
C VAL A 63 9.35 -6.47 3.29
N ILE A 64 10.56 -6.23 2.76
CA ILE A 64 11.20 -7.16 1.82
C ILE A 64 11.48 -8.51 2.49
N ALA A 65 12.04 -8.50 3.71
CA ALA A 65 12.32 -9.74 4.44
C ALA A 65 11.06 -10.55 4.75
N ALA A 66 9.97 -9.89 5.15
CA ALA A 66 8.69 -10.52 5.44
C ALA A 66 8.06 -11.12 4.17
N LEU A 67 8.09 -10.38 3.05
CA LEU A 67 7.56 -10.86 1.77
C LEU A 67 8.35 -12.04 1.22
N CYS A 68 9.68 -12.01 1.30
CA CYS A 68 10.55 -13.11 0.86
C CYS A 68 10.36 -14.38 1.70
N GLN A 69 10.14 -14.25 3.00
CA GLN A 69 10.00 -15.38 3.92
C GLN A 69 8.55 -15.88 4.08
N GLY A 70 7.57 -15.13 3.60
CA GLY A 70 6.15 -15.44 3.83
C GLY A 70 5.65 -15.08 5.24
N GLU A 71 6.43 -14.32 6.00
CA GLU A 71 6.13 -13.90 7.38
C GLU A 71 5.27 -12.63 7.40
N PHE A 72 4.11 -12.69 6.76
CA PHE A 72 3.29 -11.50 6.47
C PHE A 72 2.68 -10.83 7.71
N HIS A 73 2.66 -11.49 8.86
CA HIS A 73 2.22 -10.88 10.11
C HIS A 73 3.08 -9.65 10.48
N HIS A 74 4.33 -9.57 9.99
CA HIS A 74 5.19 -8.40 10.15
C HIS A 74 4.76 -7.19 9.33
N LEU A 75 3.91 -7.35 8.29
CA LEU A 75 3.46 -6.23 7.46
C LEU A 75 2.75 -5.14 8.25
N ARG A 76 2.16 -5.49 9.41
CA ARG A 76 1.48 -4.54 10.30
C ARG A 76 2.42 -3.44 10.79
N TYR A 77 3.67 -3.80 11.03
CA TYR A 77 4.72 -2.88 11.47
C TYR A 77 5.53 -2.38 10.27
N ALA A 78 5.76 -3.25 9.29
CA ALA A 78 6.63 -2.96 8.15
C ALA A 78 6.01 -1.93 7.19
N LEU A 79 4.67 -1.80 7.15
CA LEU A 79 3.98 -0.80 6.34
C LEU A 79 3.71 0.51 7.08
N GLU A 80 4.17 0.66 8.33
CA GLU A 80 4.20 1.96 8.99
C GLU A 80 5.11 2.92 8.22
N ASP A 81 4.69 4.17 8.10
CA ASP A 81 5.38 5.15 7.29
C ASP A 81 5.35 6.52 7.96
N LYS A 82 6.51 7.20 7.95
CA LYS A 82 6.66 8.58 8.40
C LYS A 82 7.03 9.56 7.28
N MET A 83 7.30 9.06 6.07
CA MET A 83 7.81 9.88 4.96
C MET A 83 6.74 10.34 3.98
N HIS A 84 5.59 9.66 3.90
CA HIS A 84 4.61 9.86 2.83
C HIS A 84 3.17 9.98 3.38
N GLN A 85 2.68 8.95 4.08
CA GLN A 85 1.30 8.83 4.53
C GLN A 85 0.90 9.92 5.51
N PRO A 86 1.72 10.35 6.50
CA PRO A 86 1.34 11.44 7.39
C PRO A 86 1.07 12.75 6.62
N TYR A 87 1.89 13.03 5.60
CA TYR A 87 1.76 14.23 4.78
C TYR A 87 0.62 14.11 3.76
N ARG A 88 0.27 12.91 3.31
CA ARG A 88 -0.83 12.68 2.35
C ARG A 88 -2.19 12.44 3.00
N LYS A 89 -2.24 12.11 4.30
CA LYS A 89 -3.47 11.75 5.01
C LYS A 89 -4.60 12.76 4.83
N HIS A 90 -4.30 14.05 4.81
CA HIS A 90 -5.31 15.11 4.66
C HIS A 90 -5.92 15.18 3.25
N LEU A 91 -5.27 14.59 2.24
CA LEU A 91 -5.76 14.52 0.86
C LEU A 91 -6.79 13.40 0.65
N ILE A 92 -6.91 12.48 1.61
CA ILE A 92 -7.82 11.32 1.54
C ILE A 92 -8.71 11.34 2.79
N PRO A 93 -9.89 11.96 2.72
CA PRO A 93 -10.80 12.03 3.86
C PRO A 93 -11.19 10.63 4.33
N GLY A 94 -11.21 10.43 5.65
CA GLY A 94 -11.51 9.12 6.25
C GLY A 94 -10.38 8.09 6.19
N MET A 95 -9.21 8.39 5.60
CA MET A 95 -8.13 7.41 5.40
C MET A 95 -7.77 6.61 6.65
N GLN A 96 -7.61 7.27 7.80
CA GLN A 96 -7.25 6.59 9.03
C GLN A 96 -8.35 5.62 9.49
N GLN A 97 -9.60 6.05 9.42
CA GLN A 97 -10.73 5.19 9.80
C GLN A 97 -10.82 3.97 8.87
N VAL A 98 -10.52 4.16 7.58
CA VAL A 98 -10.47 3.07 6.60
C VAL A 98 -9.31 2.10 6.90
N PHE A 99 -8.15 2.62 7.32
CA PHE A 99 -7.04 1.79 7.77
C PHE A 99 -7.40 0.99 9.03
N ASP A 100 -7.96 1.66 10.03
CA ASP A 100 -8.32 1.05 11.31
C ASP A 100 -9.33 -0.08 11.10
N VAL A 101 -10.40 0.15 10.33
CA VAL A 101 -11.41 -0.89 10.06
C VAL A 101 -10.84 -2.06 9.26
N ALA A 102 -9.93 -1.82 8.32
CA ALA A 102 -9.31 -2.89 7.55
C ALA A 102 -8.48 -3.80 8.46
N ILE A 103 -7.72 -3.19 9.37
CA ILE A 103 -6.91 -3.90 10.37
C ILE A 103 -7.79 -4.66 11.37
N GLU A 104 -8.88 -4.06 11.86
CA GLU A 104 -9.86 -4.73 12.73
C GLU A 104 -10.51 -5.95 12.06
N LYS A 105 -10.72 -5.89 10.74
CA LYS A 105 -11.28 -6.97 9.93
C LYS A 105 -10.26 -8.01 9.46
N GLY A 106 -9.01 -7.91 9.92
CA GLY A 106 -8.00 -8.95 9.70
C GLY A 106 -6.99 -8.64 8.59
N ALA A 107 -6.89 -7.39 8.13
CA ALA A 107 -5.77 -6.99 7.28
C ALA A 107 -4.43 -7.17 8.03
N LEU A 108 -3.44 -7.71 7.33
CA LEU A 108 -2.08 -7.91 7.82
C LEU A 108 -1.28 -6.61 7.79
N GLY A 109 -1.71 -5.63 6.99
CA GLY A 109 -1.15 -4.30 6.94
C GLY A 109 -1.86 -3.46 5.88
N VAL A 110 -1.72 -2.15 5.96
CA VAL A 110 -2.44 -1.19 5.11
C VAL A 110 -1.50 -0.10 4.64
N ALA A 111 -1.77 0.43 3.45
CA ALA A 111 -1.02 1.54 2.90
C ALA A 111 -1.86 2.38 1.94
N ILE A 112 -1.36 3.56 1.59
CA ILE A 112 -1.82 4.28 0.39
C ILE A 112 -1.31 3.53 -0.83
N SER A 113 -2.19 3.24 -1.79
CA SER A 113 -1.77 2.64 -3.07
C SER A 113 -1.17 3.73 -3.97
N GLY A 114 0.16 3.69 -4.13
CA GLY A 114 0.90 4.67 -4.92
C GLY A 114 0.81 6.08 -4.35
N ALA A 115 0.29 7.02 -5.13
CA ALA A 115 0.05 8.40 -4.68
C ALA A 115 -1.31 8.60 -3.99
N GLY A 116 -2.18 7.58 -4.02
CA GLY A 116 -3.60 7.71 -3.68
C GLY A 116 -4.46 8.10 -4.89
N PRO A 117 -5.79 8.20 -4.71
CA PRO A 117 -6.49 8.12 -3.43
C PRO A 117 -6.88 6.69 -3.02
N CYS A 118 -6.56 5.69 -3.84
CA CYS A 118 -6.81 4.30 -3.51
C CYS A 118 -6.04 3.87 -2.25
N LEU A 119 -6.70 3.08 -1.41
CA LEU A 119 -6.11 2.48 -0.22
C LEU A 119 -5.99 0.98 -0.41
N ILE A 120 -4.89 0.40 0.03
CA ILE A 120 -4.59 -1.02 -0.13
C ILE A 120 -4.44 -1.69 1.23
N ALA A 121 -5.05 -2.85 1.39
CA ALA A 121 -4.89 -3.73 2.53
C ALA A 121 -4.32 -5.07 2.07
N PHE A 122 -3.30 -5.57 2.75
CA PHE A 122 -2.71 -6.88 2.50
C PHE A 122 -3.37 -7.91 3.38
N ALA A 123 -3.79 -9.05 2.83
CA ALA A 123 -4.52 -10.06 3.59
C ALA A 123 -4.29 -11.47 3.02
N GLN A 124 -4.53 -12.48 3.86
CA GLN A 124 -4.60 -13.89 3.42
C GLN A 124 -6.03 -14.44 3.51
N ASN A 125 -6.86 -13.85 4.37
CA ASN A 125 -8.23 -14.28 4.66
C ASN A 125 -9.12 -13.02 4.75
N HIS A 126 -10.45 -13.21 4.86
CA HIS A 126 -11.40 -12.12 5.12
C HIS A 126 -11.37 -10.97 4.09
N CYS A 127 -10.94 -11.23 2.85
CA CYS A 127 -10.69 -10.18 1.86
C CYS A 127 -11.95 -9.36 1.54
N ASP A 128 -13.10 -10.01 1.34
CA ASP A 128 -14.37 -9.34 1.06
C ASP A 128 -14.89 -8.56 2.28
N GLU A 129 -14.69 -9.10 3.49
CA GLU A 129 -15.08 -8.43 4.74
C GLU A 129 -14.28 -7.14 4.93
N ILE A 130 -12.96 -7.22 4.73
CA ILE A 130 -12.05 -6.05 4.73
C ILE A 130 -12.53 -5.03 3.70
N GLY A 131 -12.74 -5.45 2.45
CA GLY A 131 -13.15 -4.56 1.35
C GLY A 131 -14.49 -3.88 1.61
N ALA A 132 -15.49 -4.63 2.07
CA ALA A 132 -16.78 -4.09 2.46
C ALA A 132 -16.66 -3.09 3.62
N GLY A 133 -15.81 -3.37 4.62
CA GLY A 133 -15.52 -2.46 5.71
C GLY A 133 -14.90 -1.14 5.24
N MET A 134 -13.89 -1.22 4.36
CA MET A 134 -13.25 -0.04 3.80
C MET A 134 -14.24 0.83 3.02
N VAL A 135 -15.08 0.23 2.17
CA VAL A 135 -16.11 0.94 1.40
C VAL A 135 -17.16 1.56 2.31
N GLN A 136 -17.65 0.84 3.32
CA GLN A 136 -18.61 1.38 4.28
C GLN A 136 -18.05 2.58 5.04
N THR A 137 -16.76 2.52 5.43
CA THR A 137 -16.12 3.63 6.13
C THR A 137 -15.91 4.85 5.22
N PHE A 138 -15.58 4.66 3.94
CA PHE A 138 -15.62 5.76 2.97
C PHE A 138 -17.01 6.37 2.84
N ALA A 139 -18.06 5.55 2.77
CA ALA A 139 -19.44 6.03 2.69
C ALA A 139 -19.85 6.86 3.90
N SER A 140 -19.43 6.47 5.12
CA SER A 140 -19.61 7.26 6.35
C SER A 140 -18.89 8.61 6.32
N ASN A 141 -17.86 8.76 5.48
CA ASN A 141 -17.16 10.01 5.20
C ASN A 141 -17.70 10.72 3.94
N HIS A 142 -18.91 10.36 3.49
CA HIS A 142 -19.58 10.92 2.32
C HIS A 142 -18.83 10.71 0.98
N ILE A 143 -17.99 9.67 0.92
CA ILE A 143 -17.24 9.29 -0.28
C ILE A 143 -17.79 7.96 -0.79
N LYS A 144 -18.29 7.94 -2.03
CA LYS A 144 -18.60 6.68 -2.71
C LYS A 144 -17.30 5.94 -2.97
N ALA A 145 -17.30 4.62 -2.84
CA ALA A 145 -16.14 3.79 -3.12
C ALA A 145 -16.55 2.42 -3.61
N SER A 146 -15.64 1.74 -4.29
CA SER A 146 -15.71 0.31 -4.59
C SER A 146 -14.46 -0.39 -4.07
N TYR A 147 -14.42 -1.72 -4.09
CA TYR A 147 -13.19 -2.45 -3.80
C TYR A 147 -12.94 -3.56 -4.82
N LEU A 148 -11.66 -3.94 -4.94
CA LEU A 148 -11.20 -5.10 -5.69
C LEU A 148 -10.39 -6.01 -4.78
N VAL A 149 -10.55 -7.32 -4.93
CA VAL A 149 -9.64 -8.32 -4.36
C VAL A 149 -8.73 -8.79 -5.47
N LEU A 150 -7.42 -8.59 -5.30
CA LEU A 150 -6.42 -8.76 -6.34
C LEU A 150 -5.33 -9.73 -5.89
N ASP A 151 -4.85 -10.54 -6.84
CA ASP A 151 -3.65 -11.35 -6.69
C ASP A 151 -2.43 -10.64 -7.30
N ILE A 152 -1.23 -11.06 -6.93
CA ILE A 152 0.02 -10.57 -7.53
C ILE A 152 0.09 -11.03 -8.99
N ASP A 153 0.11 -10.10 -9.94
CA ASP A 153 0.41 -10.40 -11.34
C ASP A 153 1.87 -10.85 -11.46
N THR A 154 2.08 -12.13 -11.78
CA THR A 154 3.43 -12.72 -11.89
C THR A 154 4.08 -12.56 -13.26
N GLU A 155 3.29 -12.28 -14.31
CA GLU A 155 3.78 -12.18 -15.68
C GLU A 155 4.21 -10.74 -16.01
N GLY A 156 3.40 -9.76 -15.63
CA GLY A 156 3.56 -8.38 -16.07
C GLY A 156 3.09 -8.14 -17.50
N ALA A 157 3.67 -7.11 -18.12
CA ALA A 157 3.33 -6.74 -19.49
C ALA A 157 3.69 -7.87 -20.47
N LYS A 158 2.70 -8.28 -21.27
CA LYS A 158 2.85 -9.28 -22.34
C LYS A 158 2.22 -8.76 -23.62
N VAL A 159 2.80 -9.17 -24.75
CA VAL A 159 2.17 -8.96 -26.06
C VAL A 159 1.05 -9.99 -26.19
N VAL A 160 -0.19 -9.51 -26.33
CA VAL A 160 -1.35 -10.35 -26.61
C VAL A 160 -1.55 -10.36 -28.11
N ILE A 161 -1.35 -11.52 -28.74
CA ILE A 161 -1.54 -11.76 -30.18
C ILE A 161 -2.88 -12.46 -30.39
#